data_AF-A0A7W9ETC6-F1
#
_entry.id   AF-A0A7W9ETC6-F1
#
_cell.length_a   1.000
_cell.length_b   1.000
_cell.length_c   1.000
_cell.angle_alpha   90.00
_cell.angle_beta   90.00
_cell.angle_gamma   90.00
#
_symmetry.space_group_name_H-M   'P 1'
#
loop_
_entity.id
_entity.type
_entity.pdbx_description
1 polymer ?
#
loop_
_entity_poly.entity_id
_entity_poly.type
_entity_poly.pdbx_seq_one_letter_code
_entity_poly.pdbx_strand_id
1 'polypeptide(L)'
;MADADQTDIGGEPELRFRDDQPHDEPAVTLDAFLVEQSNATAVRLEAGDDARALLPYLDRLALIEVSFPTYRDGRGYSSGRILREAGYKGELRAAGDVLVDQLPHMRRCGFDSFAPEAEIDAATLRRSLSRYDQVYQRAADTAVPVWKRRHG
;
A
#
# COMPACT_ATOMS: atom_id res chain seq x y z
N MET A 1 18.75 18.56 27.49
CA MET A 1 17.69 17.59 27.81
C MET A 1 16.40 18.33 27.63
N ALA A 2 15.92 18.42 26.39
CA ALA A 2 14.71 19.15 26.02
C ALA A 2 13.65 18.11 25.69
N ASP A 3 12.47 18.34 26.27
CA ASP A 3 11.29 17.51 26.24
C ASP A 3 10.91 17.03 24.84
N ALA A 4 10.53 15.76 24.77
CA ALA A 4 9.96 15.14 23.61
C ALA A 4 8.63 15.82 23.30
N ASP A 5 8.57 16.41 22.11
CA ASP A 5 7.39 16.92 21.43
C ASP A 5 6.25 15.89 21.51
N GLN A 6 5.36 16.13 22.46
CA GLN A 6 4.10 15.44 22.63
C GLN A 6 3.07 16.23 21.82
N THR A 7 3.19 16.14 20.49
CA THR A 7 2.10 16.57 19.61
C THR A 7 1.02 15.50 19.69
N ASP A 8 -0.04 15.84 20.44
CA ASP A 8 -1.36 15.26 20.38
C ASP A 8 -1.81 15.15 18.91
N ILE A 9 -1.94 13.92 18.40
CA ILE A 9 -2.66 13.64 17.15
C ILE A 9 -3.78 12.68 17.50
N GLY A 10 -4.85 13.21 18.11
CA GLY A 10 -6.17 12.60 18.20
C GLY A 10 -6.87 12.45 16.84
N GLY A 11 -6.14 12.02 15.81
CA GLY A 11 -6.72 11.54 14.55
C GLY A 11 -6.92 10.04 14.64
N GLU A 12 -8.11 9.57 14.28
CA GLU A 12 -8.28 8.14 14.01
C GLU A 12 -7.24 7.73 12.95
N PRO A 13 -6.50 6.63 13.12
CA PRO A 13 -5.53 6.17 12.14
C PRO A 13 -6.29 5.83 10.87
N GLU A 14 -6.23 6.73 9.90
CA GLU A 14 -6.85 6.51 8.60
C GLU A 14 -6.16 5.33 7.91
N LEU A 15 -6.97 4.51 7.23
CA LEU A 15 -6.49 3.42 6.38
C LEU A 15 -5.83 3.93 5.08
N ARG A 16 -5.57 5.23 5.00
CA ARG A 16 -4.90 5.91 3.91
C ARG A 16 -3.72 6.70 4.47
N PHE A 17 -2.53 6.30 4.09
CA PHE A 17 -1.25 6.83 4.55
C PHE A 17 -0.65 7.78 3.51
N ARG A 18 -1.47 8.74 3.06
CA ARG A 18 -1.11 9.75 2.06
C ARG A 18 -1.78 11.08 2.41
N ASP A 19 -1.10 12.18 2.08
CA ASP A 19 -1.56 13.55 2.38
C ASP A 19 -2.25 14.23 1.18
N ASP A 20 -2.27 13.58 0.00
CA ASP A 20 -2.95 14.10 -1.19
C ASP A 20 -4.45 13.76 -1.20
N GLN A 21 -5.20 14.30 -2.17
CA GLN A 21 -6.63 14.05 -2.26
C GLN A 21 -6.92 12.57 -2.60
N PRO A 22 -7.87 11.92 -1.91
CA PRO A 22 -8.31 10.57 -2.26
C PRO A 22 -8.80 10.49 -3.70
N HIS A 23 -8.48 9.36 -4.34
CA HIS A 23 -9.05 9.04 -5.64
C HIS A 23 -10.32 8.20 -5.44
N ASP A 24 -11.45 8.79 -5.84
CA ASP A 24 -12.80 8.26 -5.61
C ASP A 24 -13.42 7.61 -6.86
N GLU A 25 -12.78 7.70 -8.04
CA GLU A 25 -13.32 7.08 -9.24
C GLU A 25 -13.20 5.55 -9.14
N PRO A 26 -14.21 4.79 -9.62
CA PRO A 26 -14.15 3.35 -9.58
C PRO A 26 -13.01 2.82 -10.45
N ALA A 27 -12.21 1.92 -9.89
CA ALA A 27 -11.17 1.23 -10.62
C ALA A 27 -11.77 0.23 -11.63
N VAL A 28 -11.30 0.29 -12.88
CA VAL A 28 -11.66 -0.70 -13.91
C VAL A 28 -10.71 -1.90 -13.85
N THR A 29 -11.13 -3.08 -14.28
CA THR A 29 -10.23 -4.25 -14.31
C THR A 29 -9.07 -4.03 -15.30
N LEU A 30 -7.95 -4.73 -15.09
CA LEU A 30 -6.79 -4.67 -15.99
C LEU A 30 -7.19 -4.95 -17.45
N ASP A 31 -7.94 -6.01 -17.70
CA ASP A 31 -8.38 -6.37 -19.05
C ASP A 31 -9.20 -5.26 -19.71
N ALA A 32 -10.16 -4.69 -18.97
CA ALA A 32 -10.99 -3.60 -19.48
C ALA A 32 -10.15 -2.35 -19.79
N PHE A 33 -9.19 -2.01 -18.93
CA PHE A 33 -8.27 -0.90 -19.14
C PHE A 33 -7.43 -1.07 -20.42
N LEU A 34 -6.94 -2.29 -20.68
CA LEU A 34 -6.08 -2.57 -21.81
C LEU A 34 -6.81 -2.61 -23.15
N VAL A 35 -8.09 -3.00 -23.16
CA VAL A 35 -8.86 -3.24 -24.40
C VAL A 35 -9.84 -2.12 -24.73
N GLU A 36 -10.58 -1.61 -23.74
CA GLU A 36 -11.78 -0.78 -23.99
C GLU A 36 -11.72 0.58 -23.31
N GLN A 37 -11.12 0.66 -22.12
CA GLN A 37 -11.19 1.82 -21.22
C GLN A 37 -9.81 2.42 -20.97
N SER A 38 -9.08 2.65 -22.05
CA SER A 38 -7.68 3.13 -22.00
C SER A 38 -7.51 4.53 -21.41
N ASN A 39 -8.58 5.30 -21.18
CA ASN A 39 -8.54 6.62 -20.56
C ASN A 39 -8.84 6.60 -19.05
N ALA A 40 -9.12 5.43 -18.45
CA ALA A 40 -9.32 5.33 -17.00
C ALA A 40 -8.04 5.74 -16.24
N THR A 41 -8.24 6.39 -15.09
CA THR A 41 -7.15 6.83 -14.20
C THR A 41 -6.99 5.93 -12.96
N ALA A 42 -7.91 4.98 -12.77
CA ALA A 42 -7.87 3.96 -11.73
C ALA A 42 -7.98 2.56 -12.34
N VAL A 43 -7.10 1.65 -11.94
CA VAL A 43 -7.11 0.25 -12.40
C VAL A 43 -7.04 -0.71 -11.21
N ARG A 44 -7.85 -1.78 -11.27
CA ARG A 44 -7.82 -2.90 -10.35
C ARG A 44 -7.06 -4.08 -10.97
N LEU A 45 -6.06 -4.56 -10.25
CA LEU A 45 -5.39 -5.82 -10.49
C LEU A 45 -6.09 -6.92 -9.69
N GLU A 46 -6.62 -7.92 -10.39
CA GLU A 46 -7.18 -9.11 -9.78
C GLU A 46 -6.09 -10.13 -9.41
N ALA A 47 -6.47 -11.10 -8.59
CA ALA A 47 -5.55 -12.13 -8.13
C ALA A 47 -5.06 -13.03 -9.27
N GLY A 48 -3.85 -12.77 -9.78
CA GLY A 48 -3.27 -13.51 -10.91
C GLY A 48 -2.84 -12.61 -12.06
N ASP A 49 -3.31 -11.36 -12.08
CA ASP A 49 -2.87 -10.36 -13.04
C ASP A 49 -1.38 -10.05 -12.90
N ASP A 50 -0.71 -9.86 -14.04
CA ASP A 50 0.68 -9.39 -14.05
C ASP A 50 0.72 -7.87 -13.97
N ALA A 51 1.12 -7.34 -12.81
CA ALA A 51 1.30 -5.90 -12.59
C ALA A 51 2.23 -5.24 -13.63
N ARG A 52 3.11 -6.02 -14.29
CA ARG A 52 4.00 -5.51 -15.35
C ARG A 52 3.23 -4.99 -16.57
N ALA A 53 1.99 -5.42 -16.77
CA ALA A 53 1.14 -4.91 -17.85
C ALA A 53 0.83 -3.40 -17.69
N LEU A 54 0.91 -2.86 -16.46
CA LEU A 54 0.66 -1.45 -16.19
C LEU A 54 1.88 -0.54 -16.36
N LEU A 55 3.09 -1.09 -16.49
CA LEU A 55 4.33 -0.29 -16.53
C LEU A 55 4.34 0.80 -17.61
N PRO A 56 3.84 0.58 -18.84
CA PRO A 56 3.79 1.63 -19.87
C PRO A 56 2.84 2.78 -19.55
N TYR A 57 2.00 2.65 -18.52
CA TYR A 57 0.88 3.55 -18.23
C TYR A 57 0.95 4.21 -16.86
N LEU A 58 2.01 3.98 -16.08
CA LEU A 58 2.08 4.43 -14.68
C LEU A 58 1.91 5.94 -14.51
N ASP A 59 2.40 6.73 -15.46
CA ASP A 59 2.38 8.21 -15.37
C ASP A 59 0.98 8.82 -15.42
N ARG A 60 -0.04 8.07 -15.88
CA ARG A 60 -1.44 8.55 -15.95
C ARG A 60 -2.37 7.91 -14.93
N LEU A 61 -1.89 6.90 -14.21
CA LEU A 61 -2.69 6.22 -13.20
C LEU A 61 -2.57 6.97 -11.88
N ALA A 62 -3.71 7.45 -11.38
CA ALA A 62 -3.81 8.06 -10.07
C ALA A 62 -3.97 7.00 -8.98
N LEU A 63 -4.62 5.88 -9.31
CA LEU A 63 -4.90 4.77 -8.40
C LEU A 63 -4.61 3.43 -9.08
N ILE A 64 -3.88 2.56 -8.38
CA ILE A 64 -3.83 1.13 -8.67
C ILE A 64 -4.33 0.42 -7.44
N GLU A 65 -5.42 -0.32 -7.59
CA GLU A 65 -5.97 -1.16 -6.55
C GLU A 65 -5.56 -2.61 -6.79
N VAL A 66 -5.14 -3.31 -5.75
CA VAL A 66 -4.77 -4.72 -5.80
C VAL A 66 -5.76 -5.51 -4.95
N SER A 67 -6.42 -6.46 -5.59
CA SER A 67 -7.41 -7.35 -4.98
C SER A 67 -6.72 -8.43 -4.14
N PHE A 68 -7.17 -8.58 -2.89
CA PHE A 68 -6.81 -9.65 -1.96
C PHE A 68 -8.06 -10.46 -1.64
N PRO A 69 -8.45 -11.42 -2.49
CA PRO A 69 -9.70 -12.19 -2.30
C PRO A 69 -9.67 -13.09 -1.07
N THR A 70 -8.48 -13.42 -0.57
CA THR A 70 -8.27 -14.06 0.73
C THR A 70 -6.98 -13.55 1.35
N TYR A 71 -6.95 -13.43 2.67
CA TYR A 71 -5.77 -12.97 3.41
C TYR A 71 -4.52 -13.83 3.19
N ARG A 72 -4.69 -15.06 2.69
CA ARG A 72 -3.59 -15.98 2.37
C ARG A 72 -2.96 -15.71 1.00
N ASP A 73 -3.51 -14.82 0.19
CA ASP A 73 -2.97 -14.52 -1.13
C ASP A 73 -1.75 -13.59 -1.04
N GLY A 74 -0.56 -14.17 -1.23
CA GLY A 74 0.70 -13.43 -1.22
C GLY A 74 1.04 -12.70 -2.52
N ARG A 75 0.33 -12.93 -3.64
CA ARG A 75 0.76 -12.39 -4.96
C ARG A 75 0.70 -10.86 -5.00
N GLY A 76 -0.28 -10.25 -4.35
CA GLY A 76 -0.43 -8.80 -4.32
C GLY A 76 0.76 -8.06 -3.70
N TYR A 77 1.50 -8.68 -2.78
CA TYR A 77 2.74 -8.11 -2.22
C TYR A 77 3.81 -7.92 -3.29
N SER A 78 3.96 -8.90 -4.18
CA SER A 78 4.88 -8.80 -5.33
C SER A 78 4.43 -7.74 -6.31
N SER A 79 3.12 -7.65 -6.60
CA SER A 79 2.56 -6.60 -7.46
C SER A 79 2.90 -5.21 -6.93
N GLY A 80 2.70 -4.96 -5.63
CA GLY A 80 3.06 -3.68 -5.03
C GLY A 80 4.55 -3.34 -5.14
N ARG A 81 5.43 -4.32 -4.90
CA ARG A 81 6.87 -4.15 -5.08
C ARG A 81 7.24 -3.80 -6.51
N ILE A 82 6.72 -4.56 -7.48
CA ILE A 82 7.00 -4.35 -8.91
C ILE A 82 6.61 -2.93 -9.31
N LEU A 83 5.43 -2.47 -8.92
CA LEU A 83 4.93 -1.13 -9.26
C LEU A 83 5.80 -0.02 -8.66
N ARG A 84 6.18 -0.15 -7.38
CA ARG A 84 7.07 0.85 -6.73
C ARG A 84 8.48 0.84 -7.28
N GLU A 85 9.05 -0.34 -7.55
CA GLU A 85 10.38 -0.46 -8.17
C GLU A 85 10.40 0.11 -9.59
N ALA A 86 9.28 0.03 -10.31
CA ALA A 86 9.08 0.68 -11.61
C ALA A 86 8.77 2.19 -11.52
N GLY A 87 8.72 2.76 -10.30
CA GLY A 87 8.57 4.19 -10.10
C GLY A 87 7.14 4.71 -9.96
N TYR A 88 6.14 3.85 -9.77
CA TYR A 88 4.76 4.28 -9.54
C TYR A 88 4.63 5.13 -8.26
N LYS A 89 4.09 6.34 -8.40
CA LYS A 89 3.93 7.32 -7.30
C LYS A 89 2.47 7.56 -6.89
N GLY A 90 1.51 7.12 -7.69
CA GLY A 90 0.09 7.22 -7.38
C GLY A 90 -0.28 6.37 -6.16
N GLU A 91 -1.55 6.44 -5.81
CA GLU A 91 -2.13 5.67 -4.71
C GLU A 91 -2.08 4.17 -5.06
N LEU A 92 -1.54 3.38 -4.13
CA LEU A 92 -1.49 1.93 -4.26
C LEU A 92 -2.33 1.32 -3.14
N ARG A 93 -3.55 0.89 -3.51
CA ARG A 93 -4.57 0.44 -2.56
C ARG A 93 -4.62 -1.07 -2.47
N ALA A 94 -4.63 -1.62 -1.27
CA ALA A 94 -4.95 -3.04 -1.03
C ALA A 94 -6.43 -3.16 -0.65
N ALA A 95 -7.20 -3.92 -1.42
CA ALA A 95 -8.65 -4.09 -1.22
C ALA A 95 -9.03 -5.56 -1.04
N GLY A 96 -9.97 -5.87 -0.16
CA GLY A 96 -10.47 -7.24 0.06
C GLY A 96 -10.25 -7.76 1.49
N ASP A 97 -9.95 -9.06 1.62
CA ASP A 97 -9.68 -9.76 2.89
C ASP A 97 -8.28 -9.40 3.41
N VAL A 98 -8.15 -8.15 3.86
CA VAL A 98 -6.92 -7.54 4.34
C VAL A 98 -6.96 -7.43 5.86
N LEU A 99 -6.01 -8.10 6.53
CA LEU A 99 -5.96 -8.15 8.00
C LEU A 99 -5.02 -7.09 8.59
N VAL A 100 -5.39 -6.56 9.76
CA VAL A 100 -4.63 -5.51 10.47
C VAL A 100 -3.17 -5.87 10.77
N ASP A 101 -2.86 -7.15 10.96
CA ASP A 101 -1.50 -7.65 11.20
C ASP A 101 -0.64 -7.69 9.92
N GLN A 102 -1.28 -7.65 8.75
CA GLN A 102 -0.61 -7.63 7.45
C GLN A 102 -0.26 -6.21 7.00
N LEU A 103 -1.03 -5.20 7.43
CA LEU A 103 -0.83 -3.80 7.04
C LEU A 103 0.61 -3.31 7.18
N PRO A 104 1.32 -3.53 8.31
CA PRO A 104 2.71 -3.12 8.41
C PRO A 104 3.56 -3.70 7.29
N HIS A 105 3.41 -4.98 6.97
CA HIS A 105 4.17 -5.63 5.89
C HIS A 105 3.76 -5.13 4.50
N MET A 106 2.46 -4.98 4.23
CA MET A 106 1.94 -4.44 2.98
C MET A 106 2.49 -3.03 2.72
N ARG A 107 2.56 -2.19 3.76
CA ARG A 107 3.20 -0.87 3.65
C ARG A 107 4.65 -0.94 3.21
N ARG A 108 5.41 -1.93 3.68
CA ARG A 108 6.80 -2.16 3.24
C ARG A 108 6.89 -2.63 1.79
N CYS A 109 5.87 -3.30 1.27
CA CYS A 109 5.76 -3.63 -0.15
C CYS A 109 5.32 -2.44 -1.01
N GLY A 110 4.89 -1.34 -0.40
CA GLY A 110 4.59 -0.09 -1.08
C GLY A 110 3.14 0.34 -1.03
N PHE A 111 2.24 -0.44 -0.41
CA PHE A 111 0.84 -0.07 -0.24
C PHE A 111 0.72 1.13 0.71
N ASP A 112 -0.11 2.09 0.35
CA ASP A 112 -0.33 3.31 1.14
C ASP A 112 -1.82 3.64 1.33
N SER A 113 -2.71 2.79 0.83
CA SER A 113 -4.15 2.91 0.99
C SER A 113 -4.75 1.51 1.18
N PHE A 114 -5.78 1.40 2.00
CA PHE A 114 -6.35 0.11 2.40
C PHE A 114 -7.88 0.19 2.42
N ALA A 115 -8.52 -0.75 1.73
CA ALA A 115 -9.97 -0.93 1.71
C ALA A 115 -10.31 -2.37 2.15
N PRO A 116 -10.12 -2.68 3.45
CA PRO A 116 -10.45 -4.00 3.99
C PRO A 116 -11.96 -4.24 3.99
N GLU A 117 -12.39 -5.48 3.74
CA GLU A 117 -13.80 -5.87 3.86
C GLU A 117 -14.29 -5.83 5.31
N ALA A 118 -13.42 -6.17 6.25
CA ALA A 118 -13.71 -6.12 7.68
C ALA A 118 -13.23 -4.78 8.27
N GLU A 119 -14.04 -4.24 9.19
CA GLU A 119 -13.66 -3.05 9.95
C GLU A 119 -12.39 -3.30 10.78
N ILE A 120 -11.45 -2.37 10.70
CA ILE A 120 -10.21 -2.41 11.48
C ILE A 120 -10.32 -1.44 12.64
N ASP A 121 -10.30 -1.97 13.87
CA ASP A 121 -10.21 -1.16 15.08
C ASP A 121 -8.93 -0.30 15.07
N ALA A 122 -9.12 1.00 15.24
CA ALA A 122 -8.07 1.99 15.26
C ALA A 122 -6.98 1.71 16.30
N ALA A 123 -7.36 1.28 17.51
CA ALA A 123 -6.37 0.98 18.55
C ALA A 123 -5.51 -0.22 18.18
N THR A 124 -6.11 -1.23 17.55
CA THR A 124 -5.43 -2.41 17.01
C THR A 124 -4.51 -2.05 15.86
N LEU A 125 -4.97 -1.16 14.96
CA LEU A 125 -4.14 -0.65 13.88
C LEU A 125 -2.89 0.06 14.40
N ARG A 126 -3.04 0.99 15.36
CA ARG A 126 -1.90 1.69 15.99
C ARG A 126 -0.90 0.70 16.58
N ARG A 127 -1.39 -0.29 17.36
CA ARG A 127 -0.54 -1.33 17.96
C ARG A 127 0.17 -2.20 16.91
N SER A 128 -0.51 -2.51 15.80
CA SER A 128 0.07 -3.30 14.71
C SER A 128 1.20 -2.54 14.02
N LEU A 129 0.96 -1.27 13.68
CA LEU A 129 1.94 -0.40 13.02
C LEU A 129 3.17 -0.13 13.90
N SER A 130 3.00 -0.02 15.22
CA SER A 130 4.09 0.23 16.17
C SER A 130 4.73 -1.04 16.74
N ARG A 131 4.38 -2.24 16.24
CA ARG A 131 4.82 -3.50 16.84
C ARG A 131 6.33 -3.74 16.76
N TYR A 132 6.96 -3.24 15.70
CA TYR A 132 8.37 -3.44 15.43
C TYR A 132 9.06 -2.13 15.10
N ASP A 133 9.97 -1.68 15.97
CA ASP A 133 10.72 -0.43 15.77
C ASP A 133 11.79 -0.55 14.67
N GLN A 134 12.19 -1.77 14.35
CA GLN A 134 13.33 -2.08 13.49
C GLN A 134 12.97 -3.12 12.45
N VAL A 135 13.53 -2.96 11.26
CA VAL A 135 13.35 -3.89 10.14
C VAL A 135 14.68 -4.53 9.74
N TYR A 136 14.64 -5.78 9.31
CA TYR A 136 15.84 -6.51 8.91
C TYR A 136 16.15 -6.38 7.42
N GLN A 137 15.14 -6.41 6.57
CA GLN A 137 15.27 -6.40 5.11
C GLN A 137 15.04 -5.00 4.55
N ARG A 138 15.62 -4.67 3.39
CA ARG A 138 15.20 -3.51 2.58
C ARG A 138 13.84 -3.76 1.94
N ALA A 139 13.06 -2.72 1.74
CA ALA A 139 11.81 -2.81 0.99
C ALA A 139 11.52 -1.54 0.19
N ALA A 140 10.27 -1.35 -0.26
CA ALA A 140 9.85 -0.16 -0.99
C ALA A 140 9.72 1.07 -0.08
N ASP A 141 9.68 0.85 1.24
CA ASP A 141 9.71 1.90 2.26
C ASP A 141 11.11 2.54 2.41
N THR A 142 11.16 3.67 3.11
CA THR A 142 12.41 4.38 3.43
C THR A 142 13.11 3.82 4.68
N ALA A 143 12.60 2.75 5.27
CA ALA A 143 13.09 2.20 6.52
C ALA A 143 14.53 1.66 6.38
N VAL A 144 15.43 2.15 7.23
CA VAL A 144 16.83 1.71 7.24
C VAL A 144 16.95 0.38 8.00
N PRO A 145 17.47 -0.69 7.36
CA PRO A 145 17.66 -1.97 8.02
C PRO A 145 18.57 -1.92 9.24
N VAL A 146 18.25 -2.70 10.27
CA VAL A 146 18.94 -2.70 11.57
C VAL A 146 20.44 -2.99 11.46
N TRP A 147 20.84 -3.88 10.55
CA TRP A 147 22.26 -4.21 10.35
C TRP A 147 23.07 -3.03 9.81
N LYS A 148 22.45 -2.10 9.06
CA LYS A 148 23.12 -0.89 8.57
C LYS A 148 23.30 0.15 9.67
N ARG A 149 22.46 0.13 10.72
CA ARG A 149 22.58 1.03 11.88
C ARG A 149 23.73 0.67 12.83
N ARG A 150 24.23 -0.57 12.77
CA ARG A 150 25.26 -1.09 13.69
C ARG A 150 26.70 -0.76 13.29
N HIS A 151 26.94 -0.31 12.06
CA HIS A 151 28.28 -0.04 11.52
C HIS A 151 28.40 1.43 11.07
N GLY A 152 28.22 2.35 12.02
CA GLY A 152 28.61 3.76 11.89
C GLY A 152 30.09 3.96 12.19
#